data_AF-A0A7L4ZP91-F1
#
_entry.id   AF-A0A7L4ZP91-F1
#
_cell.length_a   1.000
_cell.length_b   1.000
_cell.length_c   1.000
_cell.angle_alpha   90.00
_cell.angle_beta   90.00
_cell.angle_gamma   90.00
#
_symmetry.space_group_name_H-M   'P 1'
#
loop_
_entity.id
_entity.type
_entity.pdbx_description
1 polymer ?
#
loop_
_entity_poly.entity_id
_entity_poly.type
_entity_poly.pdbx_seq_one_letter_code
_entity_poly.pdbx_strand_id
1 'polypeptide(L)'
;MKKIIFLLLTSTSLFAQQTEITFKKDFDSPEIFLQLPEFKNINVRDVAISPTNDEIFFTLDAPKSAFRTILTSKKVNGKWTAFAIASFSGKYHDIEPAFSPDGTQLFFASKRPIGTETSLKKDYDLWVVTKENGEWKNPTRLPETINSDKNEYYPSIANNGTLYFTAERDDAKGKEDIYKSEFKNGTYQTPESLGEGVNTKTYEYNAYVSPDESFIIFGSYGRKGSLGKGDLYISFNKNNTWQEAVHLGKLINSDQIDYCPFVSFDKKYFFFTSEKSTIQTSYDTLSIEALKKVINTGSNGTSKIYYLPFEKLLKSIRLE
;
A
#
# COMPACT_ATOMS: atom_id res chain seq x y z
N MET A 1 23.78 58.62 25.61
CA MET A 1 22.68 57.67 25.91
C MET A 1 22.56 56.69 24.75
N LYS A 2 23.01 55.43 24.90
CA LYS A 2 22.87 54.39 23.86
C LYS A 2 21.53 53.68 24.09
N LYS A 3 20.62 53.75 23.12
CA LYS A 3 19.37 52.98 23.13
C LYS A 3 19.69 51.53 22.74
N ILE A 4 19.49 50.60 23.68
CA ILE A 4 19.50 49.16 23.41
C ILE A 4 18.10 48.81 22.88
N ILE A 5 18.03 48.31 21.65
CA ILE A 5 16.81 47.78 21.05
C ILE A 5 16.75 46.30 21.41
N PHE A 6 15.77 45.90 22.22
CA PHE A 6 15.46 44.50 22.49
C PHE A 6 14.66 43.96 21.31
N LEU A 7 15.25 43.06 20.53
CA LEU A 7 14.55 42.34 19.48
C LEU A 7 13.81 41.15 20.12
N LEU A 8 12.50 41.29 20.31
CA LEU A 8 11.65 40.22 20.79
C LEU A 8 11.38 39.25 19.62
N LEU A 9 12.11 38.13 19.55
CA LEU A 9 11.76 37.04 18.64
C LEU A 9 10.52 36.33 19.18
N THR A 10 9.36 36.65 18.63
CA THR A 10 8.16 35.84 18.81
C THR A 10 8.26 34.60 17.92
N SER A 11 8.67 33.47 18.51
CA SER A 11 8.54 32.18 17.86
C SER A 11 7.05 31.87 17.75
N THR A 12 6.45 32.17 16.60
CA THR A 12 5.15 31.62 16.24
C THR A 12 5.38 30.15 15.94
N SER A 13 5.21 29.30 16.95
CA SER A 13 5.04 27.86 16.70
C SER A 13 3.73 27.72 15.94
N LEU A 14 3.80 27.66 14.60
CA LEU A 14 2.71 27.07 13.83
C LEU A 14 2.57 25.64 14.37
N PHE A 15 1.54 25.42 15.18
CA PHE A 15 1.04 24.07 15.38
C PHE A 15 0.55 23.62 14.01
N ALA A 16 1.40 22.90 13.28
CA ALA A 16 0.94 22.10 12.15
C ALA A 16 -0.22 21.27 12.70
N GLN A 17 -1.40 21.39 12.09
CA GLN A 17 -2.58 20.64 12.48
C GLN A 17 -2.22 19.16 12.33
N GLN A 18 -1.89 18.52 13.46
CA GLN A 18 -1.44 17.15 13.48
C GLN A 18 -2.59 16.29 12.96
N THR A 19 -2.39 15.63 11.83
CA THR A 19 -3.36 14.67 11.31
C THR A 19 -3.56 13.58 12.37
N GLU A 20 -4.71 13.56 13.03
CA GLU A 20 -5.06 12.47 13.94
C GLU A 20 -5.48 11.25 13.14
N ILE A 21 -4.67 10.18 13.19
CA ILE A 21 -5.07 8.88 12.67
C ILE A 21 -6.11 8.30 13.62
N THR A 22 -7.36 8.22 13.15
CA THR A 22 -8.50 7.70 13.91
C THR A 22 -9.14 6.56 13.15
N PHE A 23 -9.38 5.44 13.84
CA PHE A 23 -10.11 4.30 13.27
C PHE A 23 -11.56 4.37 13.73
N LYS A 24 -12.46 4.78 12.82
CA LYS A 24 -13.90 4.74 13.07
C LYS A 24 -14.37 3.29 13.09
N LYS A 25 -15.30 2.96 13.99
CA LYS A 25 -15.73 1.56 14.19
C LYS A 25 -16.86 1.13 13.27
N ASP A 26 -17.84 2.00 13.01
CA ASP A 26 -19.05 1.63 12.29
C ASP A 26 -19.40 2.71 11.27
N PHE A 27 -19.28 2.34 9.99
CA PHE A 27 -19.62 3.14 8.84
C PHE A 27 -19.72 2.22 7.61
N ASP A 28 -20.61 2.55 6.68
CA ASP A 28 -21.04 1.62 5.62
C ASP A 28 -20.38 1.87 4.26
N SER A 29 -19.53 2.88 4.12
CA SER A 29 -18.91 3.25 2.85
C SER A 29 -17.45 3.65 3.02
N PRO A 30 -16.55 3.31 2.07
CA PRO A 30 -15.14 3.64 2.19
C PRO A 30 -14.88 5.13 2.39
N GLU A 31 -14.13 5.47 3.43
CA GLU A 31 -13.68 6.82 3.73
C GLU A 31 -12.18 6.95 3.46
N ILE A 32 -11.70 8.17 3.19
CA ILE A 32 -10.25 8.42 3.07
C ILE A 32 -9.61 8.23 4.45
N PHE A 33 -8.63 7.33 4.53
CA PHE A 33 -7.95 6.96 5.78
C PHE A 33 -6.92 8.00 6.23
N LEU A 34 -6.03 8.43 5.32
CA LEU A 34 -4.97 9.40 5.62
C LEU A 34 -5.19 10.67 4.81
N GLN A 35 -5.31 11.80 5.51
CA GLN A 35 -5.29 13.12 4.90
C GLN A 35 -4.01 13.83 5.30
N LEU A 36 -3.18 14.15 4.31
CA LEU A 36 -1.95 14.91 4.50
C LEU A 36 -2.20 16.34 4.02
N PRO A 37 -2.45 17.31 4.92
CA PRO A 37 -2.85 18.66 4.50
C PRO A 37 -1.80 19.35 3.62
N GLU A 38 -0.52 18.99 3.79
CA GLU A 38 0.59 19.51 2.98
C GLU A 38 0.75 18.79 1.63
N PHE A 39 0.10 17.63 1.43
CA PHE A 39 0.22 16.78 0.24
C PHE A 39 -1.15 16.46 -0.40
N LYS A 40 -2.06 17.45 -0.49
CA LYS A 40 -3.46 17.25 -0.93
C LYS A 40 -3.66 16.72 -2.35
N ASN A 41 -2.70 16.96 -3.24
CA ASN A 41 -2.76 16.63 -4.67
C ASN A 41 -1.59 15.75 -5.10
N ILE A 42 -1.16 14.87 -4.21
CA ILE A 42 -0.08 13.91 -4.41
C ILE A 42 -0.66 12.52 -4.22
N ASN A 43 -0.08 11.53 -4.90
CA ASN A 43 -0.47 10.14 -4.74
C ASN A 43 -0.03 9.65 -3.35
N VAL A 44 -0.99 9.20 -2.56
CA VAL A 44 -0.77 8.49 -1.29
C VAL A 44 -1.38 7.11 -1.48
N ARG A 45 -0.53 6.08 -1.50
CA ARG A 45 -0.88 4.72 -1.89
C ARG A 45 -0.25 3.71 -0.95
N ASP A 46 -0.81 2.51 -0.94
CA ASP A 46 -0.43 1.36 -0.10
C ASP A 46 -0.35 1.66 1.41
N VAL A 47 -0.60 0.66 2.24
CA VAL A 47 -0.51 0.82 3.69
C VAL A 47 -0.13 -0.48 4.36
N ALA A 48 0.78 -0.38 5.31
CA ALA A 48 1.12 -1.44 6.24
C ALA A 48 0.85 -0.94 7.66
N ILE A 49 0.06 -1.69 8.43
CA ILE A 49 -0.18 -1.42 9.85
C ILE A 49 0.43 -2.58 10.64
N SER A 50 1.22 -2.28 11.67
CA SER A 50 1.86 -3.30 12.49
C SER A 50 0.82 -4.22 13.15
N PRO A 51 1.14 -5.51 13.41
CA PRO A 51 0.26 -6.41 14.14
C PRO A 51 -0.21 -5.86 15.50
N THR A 52 0.62 -5.03 16.12
CA THR A 52 0.37 -4.35 17.40
C THR A 52 -0.43 -3.05 17.28
N ASN A 53 -0.79 -2.61 16.06
CA ASN A 53 -1.54 -1.37 15.78
C ASN A 53 -0.90 -0.10 16.38
N ASP A 54 0.43 -0.05 16.36
CA ASP A 54 1.27 1.01 16.93
C ASP A 54 2.28 1.59 15.94
N GLU A 55 2.41 1.05 14.73
CA GLU A 55 3.20 1.63 13.64
C GLU A 55 2.43 1.52 12.32
N ILE A 56 2.52 2.56 11.50
CA ILE A 56 1.93 2.60 10.16
C ILE A 56 3.00 3.03 9.18
N PHE A 57 3.01 2.41 8.00
CA PHE A 57 3.82 2.76 6.85
C PHE A 57 2.93 2.92 5.61
N PHE A 58 3.26 3.86 4.72
CA PHE A 58 2.56 4.07 3.45
C PHE A 58 3.47 4.80 2.47
N THR A 59 3.17 4.72 1.18
CA THR A 59 3.98 5.35 0.13
C THR A 59 3.40 6.70 -0.28
N LEU A 60 4.30 7.69 -0.39
CA LEU A 60 4.05 8.96 -1.08
C LEU A 60 4.74 8.92 -2.44
N ASP A 61 3.96 9.14 -3.49
CA ASP A 61 4.40 9.11 -4.89
C ASP A 61 4.30 10.50 -5.51
N ALA A 62 5.46 11.09 -5.80
CA ALA A 62 5.56 12.43 -6.35
C ALA A 62 4.96 12.51 -7.77
N PRO A 63 4.62 13.71 -8.28
CA PRO A 63 4.01 13.85 -9.59
C PRO A 63 4.83 13.18 -10.70
N LYS A 64 4.14 12.50 -11.63
CA LYS A 64 4.76 11.69 -12.70
C LYS A 64 5.68 10.58 -12.17
N SER A 65 5.52 10.20 -10.91
CA SER A 65 6.36 9.22 -10.22
C SER A 65 7.85 9.52 -10.25
N ALA A 66 8.20 10.81 -10.26
CA ALA A 66 9.57 11.29 -10.26
C ALA A 66 10.37 10.85 -9.02
N PHE A 67 9.68 10.57 -7.91
CA PHE A 67 10.25 10.03 -6.68
C PHE A 67 9.16 9.34 -5.85
N ARG A 68 9.51 8.26 -5.16
CA ARG A 68 8.61 7.51 -4.28
C ARG A 68 9.30 7.20 -2.97
N THR A 69 8.64 7.48 -1.86
CA THR A 69 9.19 7.23 -0.54
C THR A 69 8.14 6.71 0.43
N ILE A 70 8.59 5.86 1.34
CA ILE A 70 7.78 5.33 2.43
C ILE A 70 7.83 6.30 3.61
N LEU A 71 6.66 6.70 4.08
CA LEU A 71 6.45 7.48 5.30
C LEU A 71 6.01 6.57 6.42
N THR A 72 6.17 7.03 7.67
CA THR A 72 5.79 6.31 8.87
C THR A 72 5.18 7.23 9.93
N SER A 73 4.34 6.66 10.78
CA SER A 73 3.92 7.24 12.06
C SER A 73 3.89 6.13 13.12
N LYS A 74 4.25 6.48 14.36
CA LYS A 74 4.26 5.56 15.50
C LYS A 74 3.27 6.04 16.56
N LYS A 75 2.67 5.11 17.31
CA LYS A 75 1.83 5.41 18.45
C LYS A 75 2.68 5.44 19.71
N VAL A 76 2.83 6.63 20.31
CA VAL A 76 3.53 6.86 21.58
C VAL A 76 2.52 7.35 22.60
N ASN A 77 2.40 6.66 23.74
CA ASN A 77 1.42 6.99 24.79
C ASN A 77 -0.02 7.13 24.26
N GLY A 78 -0.42 6.24 23.35
CA GLY A 78 -1.75 6.23 22.76
C GLY A 78 -1.97 7.22 21.61
N LYS A 79 -1.01 8.10 21.31
CA LYS A 79 -1.11 9.12 20.26
C LYS A 79 -0.16 8.84 19.10
N TRP A 80 -0.65 9.02 17.88
CA TRP A 80 0.17 8.93 16.69
C TRP A 80 1.11 10.13 16.58
N THR A 81 2.38 9.90 16.29
CA THR A 81 3.35 10.96 16.01
C THR A 81 3.04 11.63 14.67
N ALA A 82 3.61 12.81 14.44
CA ALA A 82 3.66 13.38 13.09
C ALA A 82 4.31 12.37 12.12
N PHE A 83 3.92 12.44 10.85
CA PHE A 83 4.53 11.61 9.81
C PHE A 83 6.00 11.96 9.62
N ALA A 84 6.83 10.94 9.47
CA ALA A 84 8.24 11.06 9.15
C ALA A 84 8.57 10.16 7.96
N ILE A 85 9.69 10.42 7.28
CA ILE A 85 10.24 9.46 6.32
C ILE A 85 10.71 8.23 7.11
N ALA A 86 10.38 7.02 6.64
CA ALA A 86 10.87 5.80 7.27
C ALA A 86 12.40 5.77 7.27
N SER A 87 13.04 5.31 8.35
CA SER A 87 14.49 5.39 8.53
C SER A 87 15.32 4.68 7.45
N PHE A 88 14.69 3.76 6.71
CA PHE A 88 15.28 2.99 5.61
C PHE A 88 14.90 3.50 4.21
N SER A 89 14.15 4.60 4.13
CA SER A 89 13.58 5.20 2.91
C SER A 89 14.04 6.65 2.73
N GLY A 90 13.69 7.27 1.59
CA GLY A 90 13.90 8.70 1.32
C GLY A 90 15.15 9.01 0.49
N LYS A 91 15.90 7.97 0.10
CA LYS A 91 17.05 8.08 -0.81
C LYS A 91 16.77 7.49 -2.18
N TYR A 92 15.98 6.41 -2.24
CA TYR A 92 15.70 5.65 -3.46
C TYR A 92 14.20 5.59 -3.69
N HIS A 93 13.77 5.02 -4.82
CA HIS A 93 12.36 4.74 -5.04
C HIS A 93 11.99 3.52 -4.20
N ASP A 94 11.37 3.76 -3.05
CA ASP A 94 10.92 2.74 -2.10
C ASP A 94 9.39 2.79 -2.02
N ILE A 95 8.73 1.62 -2.14
CA ILE A 95 7.27 1.52 -2.17
C ILE A 95 6.75 0.24 -1.48
N GLU A 96 5.45 0.19 -1.24
CA GLU A 96 4.69 -1.03 -0.94
C GLU A 96 5.22 -1.80 0.29
N PRO A 97 5.24 -1.16 1.47
CA PRO A 97 5.66 -1.79 2.71
C PRO A 97 4.67 -2.89 3.14
N ALA A 98 5.17 -3.97 3.71
CA ALA A 98 4.39 -5.08 4.25
C ALA A 98 5.04 -5.71 5.48
N PHE A 99 4.28 -5.84 6.57
CA PHE A 99 4.78 -6.45 7.80
C PHE A 99 4.81 -7.98 7.70
N SER A 100 5.81 -8.60 8.31
CA SER A 100 5.70 -9.99 8.74
C SER A 100 4.62 -10.12 9.83
N PRO A 101 3.95 -11.28 9.97
CA PRO A 101 2.89 -11.46 10.96
C PRO A 101 3.31 -11.26 12.42
N ASP A 102 4.58 -11.48 12.73
CA ASP A 102 5.15 -11.24 14.06
C ASP A 102 5.57 -9.78 14.30
N GLY A 103 5.51 -8.93 13.26
CA GLY A 103 5.88 -7.52 13.31
C GLY A 103 7.38 -7.25 13.45
N THR A 104 8.23 -8.27 13.36
CA THR A 104 9.69 -8.14 13.52
C THR A 104 10.38 -7.73 12.22
N GLN A 105 9.74 -7.94 11.07
CA GLN A 105 10.25 -7.60 9.75
C GLN A 105 9.26 -6.72 8.98
N LEU A 106 9.80 -5.89 8.09
CA LEU A 106 9.03 -5.13 7.11
C LEU A 106 9.68 -5.33 5.73
N PHE A 107 8.91 -5.87 4.81
CA PHE A 107 9.27 -6.09 3.42
C PHE A 107 8.80 -4.90 2.58
N PHE A 108 9.48 -4.59 1.49
CA PHE A 108 9.10 -3.49 0.59
C PHE A 108 9.81 -3.64 -0.77
N ALA A 109 9.31 -2.97 -1.80
CA ALA A 109 9.94 -2.95 -3.12
C ALA A 109 10.83 -1.70 -3.28
N SER A 110 12.00 -1.85 -3.92
CA SER A 110 12.97 -0.77 -4.07
C SER A 110 13.79 -0.81 -5.37
N LYS A 111 14.09 0.36 -5.93
CA LYS A 111 15.05 0.54 -7.04
C LYS A 111 16.47 0.89 -6.59
N ARG A 112 16.81 0.60 -5.35
CA ARG A 112 18.13 0.93 -4.80
C ARG A 112 19.25 0.15 -5.51
N PRO A 113 20.45 0.73 -5.65
CA PRO A 113 21.60 0.06 -6.26
C PRO A 113 22.02 -1.19 -5.49
N ILE A 114 22.65 -2.14 -6.18
CA ILE A 114 23.19 -3.37 -5.60
C ILE A 114 24.72 -3.42 -5.75
N GLY A 115 25.40 -4.10 -4.82
CA GLY A 115 26.86 -4.24 -4.86
C GLY A 115 27.58 -2.88 -4.82
N THR A 116 28.44 -2.63 -5.82
CA THR A 116 29.23 -1.40 -5.95
C THR A 116 28.57 -0.35 -6.85
N GLU A 117 27.37 -0.63 -7.38
CA GLU A 117 26.67 0.31 -8.24
C GLU A 117 26.17 1.53 -7.46
N THR A 118 26.08 2.66 -8.15
CA THR A 118 25.62 3.93 -7.57
C THR A 118 24.35 4.46 -8.22
N SER A 119 24.05 4.03 -9.46
CA SER A 119 22.83 4.35 -10.18
C SER A 119 21.65 3.53 -9.68
N LEU A 120 20.45 4.12 -9.73
CA LEU A 120 19.21 3.41 -9.49
C LEU A 120 19.07 2.20 -10.42
N LYS A 121 18.49 1.13 -9.89
CA LYS A 121 18.02 0.00 -10.70
C LYS A 121 16.90 0.43 -11.65
N LYS A 122 16.80 -0.27 -12.78
CA LYS A 122 15.73 -0.05 -13.77
C LYS A 122 14.41 -0.67 -13.32
N ASP A 123 14.52 -1.84 -12.71
CA ASP A 123 13.50 -2.68 -12.12
C ASP A 123 13.40 -2.48 -10.59
N TYR A 124 12.33 -2.96 -9.98
CA TYR A 124 12.17 -3.04 -8.53
C TYR A 124 12.52 -4.44 -8.02
N ASP A 125 13.33 -4.50 -6.98
CA ASP A 125 13.55 -5.72 -6.20
C ASP A 125 12.78 -5.65 -4.87
N LEU A 126 12.54 -6.81 -4.26
CA LEU A 126 12.09 -6.93 -2.88
C LEU A 126 13.25 -6.89 -1.88
N TRP A 127 13.04 -6.11 -0.82
CA TRP A 127 13.96 -5.89 0.29
C TRP A 127 13.23 -6.10 1.62
N VAL A 128 14.00 -6.34 2.68
CA VAL A 128 13.50 -6.50 4.03
C VAL A 128 14.33 -5.69 5.03
N VAL A 129 13.67 -5.09 6.02
CA VAL A 129 14.30 -4.57 7.24
C VAL A 129 13.85 -5.38 8.43
N THR A 130 14.76 -5.59 9.38
CA THR A 130 14.47 -6.19 10.68
C THR A 130 14.41 -5.11 11.74
N LYS A 131 13.47 -5.26 12.68
CA LYS A 131 13.37 -4.42 13.88
C LYS A 131 14.19 -5.03 15.01
N GLU A 132 15.16 -4.28 15.50
CA GLU A 132 15.97 -4.64 16.66
C GLU A 132 15.95 -3.50 17.67
N ASN A 133 15.63 -3.80 18.93
CA ASN A 133 15.53 -2.81 20.02
C ASN A 133 14.58 -1.64 19.69
N GLY A 134 13.47 -1.90 18.98
CA GLY A 134 12.48 -0.89 18.59
C GLY A 134 12.83 -0.06 17.36
N GLU A 135 13.96 -0.33 16.72
CA GLU A 135 14.47 0.41 15.56
C GLU A 135 14.58 -0.48 14.32
N TRP A 136 14.15 0.05 13.18
CA TRP A 136 14.37 -0.58 11.89
C TRP A 136 15.82 -0.42 11.47
N LYS A 137 16.47 -1.55 11.18
CA LYS A 137 17.88 -1.60 10.76
C LYS A 137 18.04 -1.43 9.25
N ASN A 138 19.27 -1.65 8.77
CA ASN A 138 19.60 -1.48 7.36
C ASN A 138 18.85 -2.51 6.50
N PRO A 139 18.32 -2.10 5.34
CA PRO A 139 17.65 -3.04 4.44
C PRO A 139 18.60 -4.08 3.85
N THR A 140 18.09 -5.29 3.73
CA THR A 140 18.75 -6.42 3.06
C THR A 140 17.92 -6.82 1.85
N ARG A 141 18.57 -7.01 0.70
CA ARG A 141 17.89 -7.49 -0.52
C ARG A 141 17.51 -8.95 -0.34
N LEU A 142 16.32 -9.34 -0.81
CA LEU A 142 15.96 -10.75 -0.89
C LEU A 142 16.84 -11.50 -1.92
N PRO A 143 17.00 -12.82 -1.80
CA PRO A 143 17.88 -13.59 -2.68
C PRO A 143 17.40 -13.58 -4.15
N GLU A 144 18.29 -13.91 -5.09
CA GLU A 144 17.98 -14.01 -6.54
C GLU A 144 16.91 -15.06 -6.87
N THR A 145 16.59 -15.97 -5.95
CA THR A 145 15.44 -16.86 -6.10
C THR A 145 14.12 -16.08 -6.14
N ILE A 146 14.05 -14.98 -5.39
CA ILE A 146 12.90 -14.07 -5.32
C ILE A 146 13.02 -12.96 -6.36
N ASN A 147 14.16 -12.27 -6.38
CA ASN A 147 14.37 -11.13 -7.26
C ASN A 147 14.94 -11.55 -8.62
N SER A 148 14.33 -11.10 -9.70
CA SER A 148 14.76 -11.45 -11.07
C SER A 148 15.44 -10.27 -11.78
N ASP A 149 15.57 -10.34 -13.10
CA ASP A 149 15.97 -9.22 -13.95
C ASP A 149 14.78 -8.33 -14.38
N LYS A 150 13.59 -8.59 -13.82
CA LYS A 150 12.34 -7.85 -14.03
C LYS A 150 11.80 -7.32 -12.69
N ASN A 151 10.59 -6.78 -12.69
CA ASN A 151 10.02 -6.17 -11.49
C ASN A 151 9.41 -7.20 -10.54
N GLU A 152 9.70 -7.03 -9.25
CA GLU A 152 8.95 -7.63 -8.15
C GLU A 152 8.32 -6.56 -7.25
N TYR A 153 7.04 -6.76 -6.92
CA TYR A 153 6.19 -5.78 -6.24
C TYR A 153 5.36 -6.41 -5.12
N TYR A 154 4.86 -5.55 -4.24
CA TYR A 154 3.80 -5.82 -3.27
C TYR A 154 3.94 -7.14 -2.50
N PRO A 155 4.96 -7.25 -1.62
CA PRO A 155 5.16 -8.43 -0.80
C PRO A 155 4.01 -8.64 0.20
N SER A 156 3.69 -9.89 0.51
CA SER A 156 2.75 -10.29 1.56
C SER A 156 3.21 -11.59 2.20
N ILE A 157 3.21 -11.67 3.53
CA ILE A 157 3.88 -12.74 4.27
C ILE A 157 2.86 -13.51 5.12
N ALA A 158 2.82 -14.82 4.93
CA ALA A 158 2.00 -15.74 5.72
C ALA A 158 2.69 -16.16 7.04
N ASN A 159 1.93 -16.75 7.96
CA ASN A 159 2.41 -17.20 9.28
C ASN A 159 3.53 -18.24 9.20
N ASN A 160 3.54 -19.06 8.14
CA ASN A 160 4.59 -20.05 7.88
C ASN A 160 5.83 -19.44 7.19
N GLY A 161 5.86 -18.13 6.99
CA GLY A 161 6.94 -17.41 6.30
C GLY A 161 6.83 -17.44 4.78
N THR A 162 5.80 -18.07 4.19
CA THR A 162 5.58 -18.04 2.74
C THR A 162 5.41 -16.60 2.27
N LEU A 163 6.20 -16.23 1.27
CA LEU A 163 6.16 -14.91 0.64
C LEU A 163 5.29 -14.98 -0.61
N TYR A 164 4.31 -14.09 -0.68
CA TYR A 164 3.52 -13.80 -1.86
C TYR A 164 3.93 -12.46 -2.43
N PHE A 165 4.00 -12.33 -3.75
CA PHE A 165 4.42 -11.10 -4.40
C PHE A 165 3.94 -11.06 -5.85
N THR A 166 3.84 -9.86 -6.41
CA THR A 166 3.59 -9.68 -7.84
C THR A 166 4.92 -9.72 -8.58
N ALA A 167 4.99 -10.43 -9.70
CA ALA A 167 6.19 -10.43 -10.52
C ALA A 167 5.90 -10.56 -12.01
N GLU A 168 6.77 -9.95 -12.81
CA GLU A 168 6.90 -10.25 -14.23
C GLU A 168 7.89 -11.41 -14.38
N ARG A 169 7.47 -12.55 -14.96
CA ARG A 169 8.36 -13.69 -15.21
C ARG A 169 8.00 -14.40 -16.50
N ASP A 170 8.94 -15.14 -17.07
CA ASP A 170 8.75 -15.83 -18.36
C ASP A 170 7.73 -16.97 -18.28
N ASP A 171 7.51 -17.52 -17.09
CA ASP A 171 6.53 -18.58 -16.79
C ASP A 171 5.17 -18.03 -16.32
N ALA A 172 4.96 -16.71 -16.38
CA ALA A 172 3.69 -16.09 -16.03
C ALA A 172 2.55 -16.53 -16.98
N LYS A 173 1.35 -16.67 -16.42
CA LYS A 173 0.12 -16.93 -17.19
C LYS A 173 -0.33 -15.66 -17.91
N GLY A 174 -0.22 -14.52 -17.23
CA GLY A 174 -0.47 -13.17 -17.75
C GLY A 174 0.82 -12.41 -18.03
N LYS A 175 0.73 -11.06 -18.04
CA LYS A 175 1.94 -10.21 -18.10
C LYS A 175 2.60 -10.03 -16.73
N GLU A 176 1.77 -9.84 -15.71
CA GLU A 176 2.14 -9.85 -14.30
C GLU A 176 1.25 -10.87 -13.62
N ASP A 177 1.87 -11.70 -12.78
CA ASP A 177 1.21 -12.75 -12.03
C ASP A 177 1.52 -12.58 -10.53
N ILE A 178 0.65 -13.13 -9.69
CA ILE A 178 0.95 -13.30 -8.27
C ILE A 178 1.70 -14.63 -8.09
N TYR A 179 2.88 -14.55 -7.50
CA TYR A 179 3.73 -15.69 -7.16
C TYR A 179 3.69 -15.99 -5.67
N LYS A 180 3.95 -17.25 -5.32
CA LYS A 180 4.26 -17.67 -3.94
C LYS A 180 5.63 -18.31 -3.87
N SER A 181 6.38 -18.07 -2.81
CA SER A 181 7.61 -18.77 -2.47
C SER A 181 7.55 -19.24 -1.02
N GLU A 182 7.58 -20.55 -0.83
CA GLU A 182 7.59 -21.13 0.51
C GLU A 182 8.93 -20.87 1.20
N PHE A 183 8.90 -20.61 2.52
CA PHE A 183 10.12 -20.49 3.32
C PHE A 183 10.41 -21.81 4.03
N LYS A 184 11.46 -22.51 3.60
CA LYS A 184 11.83 -23.84 4.09
C LYS A 184 13.33 -23.89 4.39
N ASN A 185 13.69 -24.48 5.52
CA ASN A 185 15.10 -24.66 5.93
C ASN A 185 15.92 -23.36 5.89
N GLY A 186 15.31 -22.22 6.25
CA GLY A 186 15.97 -20.92 6.30
C GLY A 186 16.11 -20.21 4.94
N THR A 187 15.52 -20.73 3.87
CA THR A 187 15.55 -20.08 2.55
C THR A 187 14.20 -20.12 1.83
N TYR A 188 13.96 -19.08 1.03
CA TYR A 188 12.88 -19.06 0.05
C TYR A 188 13.13 -20.10 -1.05
N GLN A 189 12.08 -20.82 -1.43
CA GLN A 189 12.11 -21.78 -2.54
C GLN A 189 11.87 -21.07 -3.88
N THR A 190 12.08 -21.78 -4.99
CA THR A 190 11.69 -21.27 -6.31
C THR A 190 10.21 -20.90 -6.29
N PRO A 191 9.85 -19.66 -6.64
CA PRO A 191 8.46 -19.23 -6.58
C PRO A 191 7.64 -19.83 -7.71
N GLU A 192 6.35 -20.01 -7.43
CA GLU A 192 5.37 -20.59 -8.35
C GLU A 192 4.24 -19.60 -8.60
N SER A 193 3.85 -19.41 -9.86
CA SER A 193 2.65 -18.64 -10.23
C SER A 193 1.40 -19.33 -9.69
N LEU A 194 0.54 -18.59 -8.98
CA LEU A 194 -0.70 -19.10 -8.41
C LEU A 194 -1.66 -19.67 -9.47
N GLY A 195 -2.51 -20.60 -9.06
CA GLY A 195 -3.48 -21.26 -9.95
C GLY A 195 -4.56 -20.33 -10.51
N GLU A 196 -5.41 -20.86 -11.40
CA GLU A 196 -6.43 -20.10 -12.16
C GLU A 196 -7.51 -19.43 -11.30
N GLY A 197 -7.65 -19.83 -10.02
CA GLY A 197 -8.47 -19.11 -9.06
C GLY A 197 -8.00 -17.66 -8.84
N VAL A 198 -6.70 -17.40 -9.04
CA VAL A 198 -6.05 -16.10 -8.87
C VAL A 198 -5.46 -15.59 -10.17
N ASN A 199 -4.50 -16.29 -10.79
CA ASN A 199 -3.86 -15.76 -12.00
C ASN A 199 -4.62 -16.17 -13.27
N THR A 200 -4.77 -15.23 -14.19
CA THR A 200 -5.44 -15.44 -15.47
C THR A 200 -4.46 -15.18 -16.61
N LYS A 201 -4.96 -15.12 -17.85
CA LYS A 201 -4.16 -14.69 -19.01
C LYS A 201 -4.01 -13.17 -19.09
N THR A 202 -4.46 -12.43 -18.09
CA THR A 202 -4.51 -10.97 -18.09
C THR A 202 -3.42 -10.37 -17.19
N TYR A 203 -3.79 -9.60 -16.17
CA TYR A 203 -2.87 -8.98 -15.23
C TYR A 203 -3.41 -9.21 -13.83
N GLU A 204 -2.55 -9.70 -12.94
CA GLU A 204 -2.84 -9.85 -11.53
C GLU A 204 -1.70 -9.26 -10.69
N TYR A 205 -2.06 -8.37 -9.78
CA TYR A 205 -1.09 -7.54 -9.06
C TYR A 205 -1.57 -7.18 -7.66
N ASN A 206 -0.64 -6.70 -6.83
CA ASN A 206 -0.87 -6.24 -5.46
C ASN A 206 -1.72 -7.19 -4.61
N ALA A 207 -1.17 -8.36 -4.29
CA ALA A 207 -1.84 -9.34 -3.44
C ALA A 207 -1.60 -9.10 -1.94
N TYR A 208 -2.69 -8.94 -1.19
CA TYR A 208 -2.69 -9.20 0.25
C TYR A 208 -3.16 -10.64 0.49
N VAL A 209 -2.34 -11.43 1.18
CA VAL A 209 -2.72 -12.77 1.65
C VAL A 209 -2.92 -12.70 3.16
N SER A 210 -4.03 -13.28 3.64
CA SER A 210 -4.25 -13.37 5.08
C SER A 210 -3.15 -14.22 5.72
N PRO A 211 -2.66 -13.92 6.93
CA PRO A 211 -1.54 -14.67 7.51
C PRO A 211 -1.78 -16.17 7.68
N ASP A 212 -3.04 -16.57 7.81
CA ASP A 212 -3.49 -17.97 7.88
C ASP A 212 -3.75 -18.60 6.50
N GLU A 213 -3.47 -17.87 5.42
CA GLU A 213 -3.68 -18.26 4.02
C GLU A 213 -5.13 -18.63 3.68
N SER A 214 -6.11 -18.20 4.50
CA SER A 214 -7.53 -18.48 4.29
C SER A 214 -8.15 -17.68 3.14
N PHE A 215 -7.65 -16.47 2.86
CA PHE A 215 -8.09 -15.66 1.73
C PHE A 215 -6.95 -14.81 1.16
N ILE A 216 -7.11 -14.41 -0.11
CA ILE A 216 -6.25 -13.48 -0.83
C ILE A 216 -7.11 -12.40 -1.46
N ILE A 217 -6.71 -11.14 -1.32
CA ILE A 217 -7.32 -9.99 -2.01
C ILE A 217 -6.27 -9.41 -2.94
N PHE A 218 -6.62 -9.18 -4.20
CA PHE A 218 -5.67 -8.73 -5.21
C PHE A 218 -6.33 -7.84 -6.27
N GLY A 219 -5.51 -7.06 -6.97
CA GLY A 219 -5.91 -6.28 -8.13
C GLY A 219 -5.81 -7.09 -9.42
N SER A 220 -6.69 -6.82 -10.36
CA SER A 220 -6.63 -7.40 -11.70
C SER A 220 -7.22 -6.47 -12.76
N TYR A 221 -6.65 -6.54 -13.97
CA TYR A 221 -7.12 -5.81 -15.13
C TYR A 221 -7.52 -6.75 -16.27
N GLY A 222 -8.74 -6.57 -16.79
CA GLY A 222 -9.23 -7.31 -17.96
C GLY A 222 -10.04 -8.58 -17.66
N ARG A 223 -10.34 -8.86 -16.38
CA ARG A 223 -11.29 -9.90 -16.00
C ARG A 223 -12.71 -9.56 -16.46
N LYS A 224 -13.51 -10.59 -16.76
CA LYS A 224 -14.90 -10.42 -17.19
C LYS A 224 -15.70 -9.73 -16.09
N GLY A 225 -16.41 -8.66 -16.46
CA GLY A 225 -17.22 -7.89 -15.51
C GLY A 225 -16.45 -6.80 -14.77
N SER A 226 -15.20 -6.52 -15.15
CA SER A 226 -14.44 -5.39 -14.61
C SER A 226 -15.17 -4.07 -14.84
N LEU A 227 -15.12 -3.17 -13.85
CA LEU A 227 -15.72 -1.84 -13.87
C LEU A 227 -14.76 -0.79 -14.42
N GLY A 228 -13.47 -0.90 -14.09
CA GLY A 228 -12.50 0.16 -14.33
C GLY A 228 -11.21 -0.28 -15.00
N LYS A 229 -10.16 0.51 -14.77
CA LYS A 229 -8.79 0.29 -15.27
C LYS A 229 -7.99 -0.66 -14.37
N GLY A 230 -8.59 -1.15 -13.30
CA GLY A 230 -8.03 -2.11 -12.37
C GLY A 230 -8.99 -2.30 -11.20
N ASP A 231 -9.40 -3.53 -10.95
CA ASP A 231 -10.41 -3.85 -9.93
C ASP A 231 -9.84 -4.80 -8.88
N LEU A 232 -10.39 -4.75 -7.67
CA LEU A 232 -10.07 -5.68 -6.60
C LEU A 232 -11.01 -6.90 -6.59
N TYR A 233 -10.41 -8.05 -6.30
CA TYR A 233 -11.06 -9.35 -6.21
C TYR A 233 -10.60 -10.07 -4.94
N ILE A 234 -11.42 -11.00 -4.43
CA ILE A 234 -11.05 -11.89 -3.32
C ILE A 234 -11.18 -13.35 -3.74
N SER A 235 -10.19 -14.17 -3.41
CA SER A 235 -10.27 -15.63 -3.54
C SER A 235 -10.07 -16.28 -2.18
N PHE A 236 -10.74 -17.41 -1.96
CA PHE A 236 -10.64 -18.19 -0.73
C PHE A 236 -9.82 -19.43 -0.96
N ASN A 237 -9.06 -19.83 0.04
CA ASN A 237 -8.32 -21.08 0.01
C ASN A 237 -9.19 -22.22 0.51
N LYS A 238 -9.31 -23.28 -0.28
CA LYS A 238 -9.93 -24.54 0.12
C LYS A 238 -8.96 -25.66 -0.16
N ASN A 239 -8.45 -26.30 0.89
CA ASN A 239 -7.50 -27.41 0.81
C ASN A 239 -6.25 -27.06 -0.03
N ASN A 240 -5.59 -25.94 0.28
CA ASN A 240 -4.41 -25.41 -0.41
C ASN A 240 -4.65 -25.02 -1.89
N THR A 241 -5.92 -24.81 -2.26
CA THR A 241 -6.30 -24.39 -3.61
C THR A 241 -7.11 -23.11 -3.53
N TRP A 242 -6.62 -22.05 -4.18
CA TRP A 242 -7.37 -20.81 -4.37
C TRP A 242 -8.56 -21.05 -5.28
N GLN A 243 -9.77 -20.71 -4.81
CA GLN A 243 -11.00 -20.84 -5.57
C GLN A 243 -11.15 -19.70 -6.59
N GLU A 244 -12.17 -19.77 -7.45
CA GLU A 244 -12.49 -18.67 -8.37
C GLU A 244 -12.69 -17.36 -7.61
N ALA A 245 -11.98 -16.31 -8.03
CA ALA A 245 -12.04 -15.02 -7.36
C ALA A 245 -13.38 -14.30 -7.58
N VAL A 246 -13.88 -13.71 -6.50
CA VAL A 246 -15.11 -12.90 -6.45
C VAL A 246 -14.75 -11.42 -6.58
N HIS A 247 -15.40 -10.72 -7.51
CA HIS A 247 -15.25 -9.28 -7.71
C HIS A 247 -15.81 -8.49 -6.50
N LEU A 248 -15.06 -7.51 -5.97
CA LEU A 248 -15.44 -6.78 -4.73
C LEU A 248 -16.60 -5.76 -4.89
N GLY A 249 -17.12 -5.61 -6.10
CA GLY A 249 -18.33 -4.83 -6.38
C GLY A 249 -18.10 -3.32 -6.36
N LYS A 250 -19.15 -2.56 -6.71
CA LYS A 250 -19.11 -1.10 -6.88
C LYS A 250 -18.91 -0.30 -5.59
N LEU A 251 -18.98 -0.96 -4.43
CA LEU A 251 -18.68 -0.31 -3.15
C LEU A 251 -17.17 -0.04 -3.04
N ILE A 252 -16.35 -0.96 -3.56
CA ILE A 252 -14.90 -0.90 -3.51
C ILE A 252 -14.34 -0.42 -4.84
N ASN A 253 -14.75 -1.07 -5.92
CA ASN A 253 -14.22 -0.82 -7.26
C ASN A 253 -14.94 0.36 -7.93
N SER A 254 -14.17 1.14 -8.69
CA SER A 254 -14.54 2.35 -9.41
C SER A 254 -14.34 2.16 -10.92
N ASP A 255 -14.49 3.24 -11.69
CA ASP A 255 -14.15 3.26 -13.12
C ASP A 255 -12.66 3.59 -13.38
N GLN A 256 -11.87 3.84 -12.33
CA GLN A 256 -10.43 4.09 -12.39
C GLN A 256 -9.64 2.86 -11.93
N ILE A 257 -8.42 3.06 -11.40
CA ILE A 257 -7.61 1.99 -10.83
C ILE A 257 -7.89 1.91 -9.33
N ASP A 258 -8.28 0.72 -8.88
CA ASP A 258 -8.41 0.32 -7.48
C ASP A 258 -7.44 -0.83 -7.20
N TYR A 259 -6.60 -0.65 -6.19
CA TYR A 259 -5.39 -1.46 -6.01
C TYR A 259 -4.84 -1.38 -4.58
N CYS A 260 -3.68 -1.99 -4.33
CA CYS A 260 -3.04 -2.06 -3.00
C CYS A 260 -4.01 -2.42 -1.84
N PRO A 261 -4.66 -3.59 -1.89
CA PRO A 261 -5.50 -4.07 -0.80
C PRO A 261 -4.65 -4.39 0.44
N PHE A 262 -5.20 -4.15 1.63
CA PHE A 262 -4.62 -4.57 2.90
C PHE A 262 -5.72 -4.81 3.93
N VAL A 263 -5.64 -5.90 4.70
CA VAL A 263 -6.50 -6.13 5.87
C VAL A 263 -5.65 -6.06 7.13
N SER A 264 -6.11 -5.31 8.14
CA SER A 264 -5.41 -5.24 9.43
C SER A 264 -5.29 -6.63 10.06
N PHE A 265 -4.21 -6.89 10.81
CA PHE A 265 -3.95 -8.21 11.41
C PHE A 265 -5.07 -8.68 12.36
N ASP A 266 -5.78 -7.75 13.00
CA ASP A 266 -6.96 -8.04 13.83
C ASP A 266 -8.26 -8.22 13.03
N LYS A 267 -8.16 -8.24 11.69
CA LYS A 267 -9.25 -8.38 10.71
C LYS A 267 -10.38 -7.36 10.89
N LYS A 268 -10.14 -6.22 11.55
CA LYS A 268 -11.16 -5.18 11.77
C LYS A 268 -11.38 -4.28 10.57
N TYR A 269 -10.31 -3.97 9.83
CA TYR A 269 -10.36 -2.96 8.77
C TYR A 269 -9.78 -3.49 7.48
N PHE A 270 -10.44 -3.16 6.38
CA PHE A 270 -9.91 -3.30 5.03
C PHE A 270 -9.52 -1.92 4.51
N PHE A 271 -8.36 -1.86 3.87
CA PHE A 271 -7.79 -0.70 3.24
C PHE A 271 -7.54 -1.02 1.77
N PHE A 272 -7.64 0.00 0.93
CA PHE A 272 -7.27 -0.08 -0.46
C PHE A 272 -6.91 1.30 -0.99
N THR A 273 -6.14 1.35 -2.07
CA THR A 273 -5.88 2.59 -2.79
C THR A 273 -6.84 2.71 -3.96
N SER A 274 -7.37 3.91 -4.19
CA SER A 274 -8.24 4.19 -5.33
C SER A 274 -7.91 5.54 -5.97
N GLU A 275 -7.92 5.55 -7.30
CA GLU A 275 -7.85 6.76 -8.14
C GLU A 275 -9.22 7.31 -8.52
N LYS A 276 -10.30 6.88 -7.84
CA LYS A 276 -11.64 7.39 -8.13
C LYS A 276 -11.65 8.93 -8.12
N SER A 277 -12.42 9.50 -9.03
CA SER A 277 -12.54 10.94 -9.20
C SER A 277 -13.99 11.36 -9.28
N THR A 278 -14.34 12.42 -8.57
CA THR A 278 -15.64 13.12 -8.72
C THR A 278 -15.51 14.35 -9.62
N ILE A 279 -14.32 14.62 -10.16
CA ILE A 279 -14.09 15.75 -11.06
C ILE A 279 -14.73 15.44 -12.41
N GLN A 280 -15.66 16.30 -12.81
CA GLN A 280 -16.33 16.22 -14.10
C GLN A 280 -15.38 16.61 -15.24
N THR A 281 -15.60 16.04 -16.43
CA THR A 281 -14.85 16.37 -17.64
C THR A 281 -15.15 17.77 -18.18
N SER A 282 -16.29 18.34 -17.80
CA SER A 282 -16.69 19.70 -18.15
C SER A 282 -17.55 20.29 -17.04
N TYR A 283 -17.46 21.61 -16.89
CA TYR A 283 -18.32 22.40 -16.02
C TYR A 283 -18.86 23.57 -16.84
N ASP A 284 -19.93 24.20 -16.36
CA ASP A 284 -20.24 25.58 -16.76
C ASP A 284 -19.12 26.53 -16.27
N THR A 285 -19.35 27.84 -16.32
CA THR A 285 -18.34 28.80 -15.86
C THR A 285 -18.10 28.65 -14.34
N LEU A 286 -16.87 28.29 -13.96
CA LEU A 286 -16.43 28.22 -12.56
C LEU A 286 -15.76 29.52 -12.13
N SER A 287 -16.01 29.96 -10.89
CA SER A 287 -15.14 30.93 -10.23
C SER A 287 -13.82 30.27 -9.79
N ILE A 288 -12.80 31.08 -9.48
CA ILE A 288 -11.53 30.56 -8.95
C ILE A 288 -11.74 29.82 -7.62
N GLU A 289 -12.66 30.29 -6.78
CA GLU A 289 -13.01 29.63 -5.51
C GLU A 289 -13.66 28.26 -5.75
N ALA A 290 -14.56 28.18 -6.72
CA ALA A 290 -15.20 26.92 -7.10
C ALA A 290 -14.18 25.93 -7.67
N LEU A 291 -13.29 26.39 -8.55
CA LEU A 291 -12.22 25.56 -9.12
C LEU A 291 -11.25 25.05 -8.03
N LYS A 292 -10.84 25.92 -7.10
CA LYS A 292 -10.01 25.52 -5.94
C LYS A 292 -10.69 24.44 -5.11
N LYS A 293 -12.01 24.52 -4.92
CA LYS A 293 -12.77 23.49 -4.21
C LYS A 293 -12.72 22.18 -5.00
N VAL A 294 -13.09 22.19 -6.28
CA VAL A 294 -13.10 21.00 -7.16
C VAL A 294 -11.75 20.26 -7.13
N ILE A 295 -10.64 20.98 -7.27
CA ILE A 295 -9.30 20.38 -7.35
C ILE A 295 -8.84 19.83 -6.00
N ASN A 296 -9.12 20.54 -4.89
CA ASN A 296 -8.52 20.23 -3.59
C ASN A 296 -9.41 19.39 -2.66
N THR A 297 -10.65 19.09 -3.04
CA THR A 297 -11.56 18.28 -2.20
C THR A 297 -11.63 16.84 -2.64
N GLY A 298 -11.75 15.94 -1.66
CA GLY A 298 -12.29 14.59 -1.88
C GLY A 298 -11.49 13.74 -2.86
N SER A 299 -12.19 12.97 -3.68
CA SER A 299 -11.68 12.08 -4.72
C SER A 299 -11.40 12.88 -6.00
N ASN A 300 -10.15 13.23 -6.27
CA ASN A 300 -9.74 14.12 -7.37
C ASN A 300 -8.87 13.41 -8.43
N GLY A 301 -8.87 12.08 -8.44
CA GLY A 301 -8.07 11.29 -9.39
C GLY A 301 -6.64 10.99 -8.95
N THR A 302 -6.12 11.64 -7.90
CA THR A 302 -4.87 11.17 -7.27
C THR A 302 -5.17 9.94 -6.43
N SER A 303 -4.20 9.04 -6.34
CA SER A 303 -4.29 7.87 -5.46
C SER A 303 -4.47 8.31 -4.01
N LYS A 304 -5.48 7.73 -3.34
CA LYS A 304 -5.73 7.91 -1.90
C LYS A 304 -6.01 6.56 -1.28
N ILE A 305 -5.57 6.39 -0.03
CA ILE A 305 -5.89 5.21 0.78
C ILE A 305 -7.28 5.41 1.36
N TYR A 306 -8.19 4.50 1.03
CA TYR A 306 -9.52 4.39 1.60
C TYR A 306 -9.56 3.21 2.57
N TYR A 307 -10.51 3.24 3.51
CA TYR A 307 -10.75 2.13 4.42
C TYR A 307 -12.23 2.00 4.79
N LEU A 308 -12.61 0.80 5.23
CA LEU A 308 -13.90 0.49 5.85
C LEU A 308 -13.76 -0.70 6.82
N PRO A 309 -14.75 -0.95 7.71
CA PRO A 309 -14.73 -2.16 8.52
C PRO A 309 -14.78 -3.40 7.62
N PHE A 310 -13.90 -4.38 7.86
CA PHE A 310 -13.73 -5.53 6.96
C PHE A 310 -15.02 -6.38 6.85
N GLU A 311 -15.77 -6.48 7.94
CA GLU A 311 -17.08 -7.15 7.93
C GLU A 311 -18.08 -6.51 6.95
N LYS A 312 -18.02 -5.19 6.74
CA LYS A 312 -18.91 -4.48 5.80
C LYS A 312 -18.55 -4.83 4.36
N LEU A 313 -17.25 -5.03 4.08
CA LEU A 313 -16.80 -5.58 2.80
C LEU A 313 -17.41 -6.98 2.58
N LEU A 314 -17.20 -7.91 3.52
CA LEU A 314 -17.68 -9.29 3.38
C LEU A 314 -19.20 -9.38 3.17
N LYS A 315 -19.96 -8.57 3.92
CA LYS A 315 -21.42 -8.40 3.73
C LYS A 315 -21.78 -7.92 2.33
N SER A 316 -21.06 -6.93 1.79
CA SER A 316 -21.36 -6.34 0.48
C SER A 316 -21.24 -7.33 -0.68
N ILE A 317 -20.40 -8.35 -0.54
CA ILE A 317 -20.17 -9.40 -1.53
C ILE A 317 -20.94 -10.70 -1.22
N ARG A 318 -21.85 -10.67 -0.22
CA ARG A 318 -22.72 -11.79 0.19
C ARG A 318 -21.95 -13.05 0.58
N LEU A 319 -20.83 -12.89 1.29
CA LEU A 319 -19.97 -14.00 1.75
C LEU A 319 -20.11 -14.25 3.26
N GLU A 320 -21.34 -14.19 3.79
CA GLU A 320 -21.65 -14.65 5.16
C GLU A 320 -21.86 -16.16 5.22
#